data_AF-A0A840BI90-F1
#
_entry.id   AF-A0A840BI90-F1
#
_cell.length_a   1.000
_cell.length_b   1.000
_cell.length_c   1.000
_cell.angle_alpha   90.00
_cell.angle_beta   90.00
_cell.angle_gamma   90.00
#
_symmetry.space_group_name_H-M   'P 1'
#
loop_
_entity.id
_entity.type
_entity.pdbx_description
1 polymer ?
#
loop_
_entity_poly.entity_id
_entity_poly.type
_entity_poly.pdbx_seq_one_letter_code
_entity_poly.pdbx_strand_id
1 'polypeptide(L)'
;MNSVEFLKQLLEIAKETLQAEKEVPPEEDEDRGKAALTDLFNEIKTADTPIIVERVVADIDDIVRLVRFPGWQGTKAGEREVQKALRKALFKYKLHADEELFEKAYSYIRQYY
;
A
#
# COMPACT_ATOMS: atom_id res chain seq x y z
N MET A 1 13.29 14.85 23.95
CA MET A 1 13.09 14.41 22.55
C MET A 1 11.66 14.74 22.18
N ASN A 2 11.45 15.44 21.07
CA ASN A 2 10.14 15.86 20.61
C ASN A 2 9.59 14.79 19.66
N SER A 3 8.31 14.40 19.77
CA SER A 3 7.72 13.27 19.02
C SER A 3 7.86 13.40 17.49
N VAL A 4 8.04 14.63 17.00
CA VAL A 4 8.28 14.95 15.58
C VAL A 4 9.68 14.55 15.12
N GLU A 5 10.71 14.65 15.96
CA GLU A 5 12.09 14.24 15.65
C GLU A 5 12.17 12.70 15.50
N PHE A 6 11.46 12.00 16.38
CA PHE A 6 11.38 10.54 16.39
C PHE A 6 10.67 10.00 15.13
N LEU A 7 9.57 10.65 14.74
CA LEU A 7 8.86 10.35 13.49
C LEU A 7 9.74 10.55 12.25
N LYS A 8 10.56 11.61 12.22
CA LYS A 8 11.50 11.84 11.10
C LYS A 8 12.59 10.77 11.02
N GLN A 9 13.11 10.30 12.16
CA GLN A 9 14.11 9.24 12.19
C GLN A 9 13.52 7.89 11.74
N LEU A 10 12.28 7.58 12.14
CA LEU A 10 11.56 6.38 11.68
C LEU A 10 11.34 6.40 10.16
N LEU A 11 10.94 7.56 9.61
CA LEU A 11 10.75 7.72 8.16
C LEU A 11 12.06 7.60 7.38
N GLU A 12 13.18 8.07 7.92
CA GLU A 12 14.48 7.95 7.26
C GLU A 12 14.96 6.49 7.25
N ILE A 13 14.78 5.76 8.36
CA ILE A 13 15.12 4.32 8.44
C ILE A 13 14.26 3.50 7.47
N ALA A 14 12.95 3.79 7.37
CA ALA A 14 12.06 3.13 6.42
C ALA A 14 12.51 3.37 4.97
N LYS A 15 12.98 4.59 4.66
CA LYS A 15 13.48 4.98 3.33
C LYS A 15 14.85 4.37 2.98
N GLU A 16 15.75 4.24 3.95
CA GLU A 16 17.03 3.55 3.78
C GLU A 16 16.84 2.05 3.53
N THR A 17 15.91 1.43 4.26
CA THR A 17 15.53 0.02 4.07
C THR A 17 14.93 -0.19 2.68
N LEU A 18 14.06 0.74 2.25
CA LEU A 18 13.48 0.81 0.91
C LEU A 18 14.52 0.83 -0.23
N GLN A 19 15.61 1.59 -0.03
CA GLN A 19 16.66 1.73 -1.02
C GLN A 19 17.52 0.46 -1.12
N ALA A 20 17.77 -0.20 0.01
CA ALA A 20 18.48 -1.48 0.04
C ALA A 20 17.68 -2.60 -0.65
N GLU A 21 16.34 -2.55 -0.60
CA GLU A 21 15.48 -3.57 -1.20
C GLU A 21 15.35 -3.46 -2.74
N LYS A 22 15.52 -2.28 -3.33
CA LYS A 22 15.37 -2.02 -4.78
C LYS A 22 16.38 -2.73 -5.69
N GLU A 23 17.39 -3.41 -5.15
CA GLU A 23 18.40 -4.15 -5.94
C GLU A 23 18.00 -5.60 -6.28
N VAL A 24 16.76 -6.00 -5.98
CA VAL A 24 16.28 -7.38 -6.12
C VAL A 24 15.38 -7.56 -7.36
N PRO A 25 15.49 -8.68 -8.11
CA PRO A 25 14.74 -8.91 -9.34
C PRO A 25 13.21 -8.98 -9.17
N PRO A 26 12.44 -8.67 -10.22
CA PRO A 26 11.00 -8.38 -10.17
C PRO A 26 10.08 -9.55 -9.77
N GLU A 27 10.58 -10.78 -9.65
CA GLU A 27 9.79 -11.89 -9.08
C GLU A 27 9.58 -11.75 -7.55
N GLU A 28 10.44 -11.00 -6.85
CA GLU A 28 10.27 -10.73 -5.40
C GLU A 28 9.43 -9.48 -5.09
N ASP A 29 9.12 -8.62 -6.08
CA ASP A 29 8.37 -7.37 -5.84
C ASP A 29 6.89 -7.59 -5.49
N GLU A 30 6.28 -8.68 -5.98
CA GLU A 30 4.87 -8.96 -5.72
C GLU A 30 4.58 -9.29 -4.25
N ASP A 31 5.44 -10.11 -3.63
CA ASP A 31 5.32 -10.46 -2.21
C ASP A 31 5.59 -9.25 -1.31
N ARG A 32 6.47 -8.33 -1.75
CA ARG A 32 6.75 -7.07 -1.05
C ARG A 32 5.55 -6.12 -1.06
N GLY A 33 4.86 -6.02 -2.19
CA GLY A 33 3.66 -5.20 -2.29
C GLY A 33 2.56 -5.65 -1.32
N LYS A 34 2.37 -6.97 -1.20
CA LYS A 34 1.42 -7.54 -0.24
C LYS A 34 1.87 -7.40 1.21
N ALA A 35 3.15 -7.59 1.49
CA ALA A 35 3.73 -7.40 2.82
C ALA A 35 3.57 -5.93 3.28
N ALA A 36 3.90 -4.97 2.43
CA ALA A 36 3.76 -3.54 2.73
C ALA A 36 2.30 -3.13 3.02
N LEU A 37 1.34 -3.67 2.26
CA LEU A 37 -0.08 -3.48 2.57
C LEU A 37 -0.46 -4.13 3.91
N THR A 38 0.06 -5.31 4.21
CA THR A 38 -0.19 -5.99 5.48
C THR A 38 0.30 -5.16 6.66
N ASP A 39 1.51 -4.62 6.59
CA ASP A 39 2.10 -3.79 7.63
C ASP A 39 1.33 -2.48 7.82
N LEU A 40 1.00 -1.78 6.74
CA LEU A 40 0.17 -0.56 6.78
C LEU A 40 -1.15 -0.81 7.53
N PHE A 41 -1.88 -1.86 7.15
CA PHE A 41 -3.18 -2.12 7.77
C PHE A 41 -3.05 -2.69 9.19
N ASN A 42 -1.93 -3.34 9.54
CA ASN A 42 -1.63 -3.74 10.90
C ASN A 42 -1.41 -2.52 11.83
N GLU A 43 -0.76 -1.46 11.35
CA GLU A 43 -0.57 -0.21 12.12
C GLU A 43 -1.90 0.50 12.41
N ILE A 44 -2.90 0.30 11.55
CA ILE A 44 -4.23 0.92 11.66
C ILE A 44 -5.19 0.03 12.48
N LYS A 45 -4.79 -1.19 12.86
CA LYS A 45 -5.65 -2.10 13.64
C LYS A 45 -6.12 -1.45 14.94
N THR A 46 -7.44 -1.45 15.14
CA THR A 46 -8.06 -1.24 16.45
C THR A 46 -8.52 -2.60 17.00
N ALA A 47 -8.86 -2.66 18.29
CA ALA A 47 -9.21 -3.92 18.98
C ALA A 47 -10.33 -4.75 18.30
N ASP A 48 -11.17 -4.12 17.46
CA ASP A 48 -12.33 -4.75 16.82
C ASP A 48 -12.09 -5.25 15.37
N THR A 49 -10.88 -5.05 14.79
CA THR A 49 -10.62 -5.27 13.35
C THR A 49 -9.48 -6.24 12.94
N PRO A 50 -9.05 -7.28 13.70
CA PRO A 50 -7.99 -8.18 13.23
C PRO A 50 -8.31 -8.94 11.93
N ILE A 51 -9.54 -9.48 11.81
CA ILE A 51 -9.96 -10.36 10.69
C ILE A 51 -10.19 -9.57 9.39
N ILE A 52 -10.44 -8.26 9.50
CA ILE A 52 -10.73 -7.40 8.35
C ILE A 52 -9.45 -7.07 7.58
N VAL A 53 -8.30 -6.95 8.26
CA VAL A 53 -7.03 -6.55 7.62
C VAL A 53 -6.56 -7.53 6.56
N GLU A 54 -6.46 -8.83 6.88
CA GLU A 54 -6.02 -9.83 5.90
C GLU A 54 -6.93 -9.87 4.66
N ARG A 55 -8.24 -9.69 4.87
CA ARG A 55 -9.24 -9.67 3.79
C ARG A 55 -9.14 -8.41 2.92
N VAL A 56 -8.92 -7.25 3.54
CA VAL A 56 -8.73 -5.98 2.80
C VAL A 56 -7.46 -6.06 1.97
N VAL A 57 -6.36 -6.55 2.55
CA VAL A 57 -5.07 -6.66 1.85
C VAL A 57 -5.17 -7.64 0.68
N ALA A 58 -5.76 -8.82 0.89
CA ALA A 58 -5.98 -9.79 -0.18
C ALA A 58 -6.87 -9.22 -1.30
N ASP A 59 -7.96 -8.53 -0.96
CA ASP A 59 -8.84 -7.90 -1.96
C ASP A 59 -8.11 -6.80 -2.75
N ILE A 60 -7.26 -6.00 -2.11
CA ILE A 60 -6.47 -4.96 -2.78
C ILE A 60 -5.43 -5.60 -3.70
N ASP A 61 -4.68 -6.58 -3.21
CA ASP A 61 -3.68 -7.36 -3.95
C ASP A 61 -4.29 -7.96 -5.23
N ASP A 62 -5.41 -8.69 -5.11
CA ASP A 62 -6.13 -9.30 -6.24
C ASP A 62 -6.60 -8.26 -7.26
N ILE A 63 -7.16 -7.15 -6.77
CA ILE A 63 -7.68 -6.08 -7.64
C ILE A 63 -6.54 -5.40 -8.40
N VAL A 64 -5.45 -5.06 -7.72
CA VAL A 64 -4.28 -4.41 -8.33
C VAL A 64 -3.65 -5.33 -9.37
N ARG A 65 -3.50 -6.62 -9.07
CA ARG A 65 -3.00 -7.61 -10.04
C ARG A 65 -3.86 -7.69 -11.29
N LEU A 66 -5.18 -7.54 -11.16
CA LEU A 66 -6.11 -7.61 -12.29
C LEU A 66 -6.09 -6.36 -13.17
N VAL A 67 -5.89 -5.17 -12.59
CA VAL A 67 -5.97 -3.89 -13.32
C VAL A 67 -4.60 -3.33 -13.73
N ARG A 68 -3.51 -3.78 -13.11
CA ARG A 68 -2.16 -3.31 -13.45
C ARG A 68 -1.73 -3.88 -14.81
N PHE A 69 -1.03 -3.05 -15.57
CA PHE A 69 -0.39 -3.43 -16.83
C PHE A 69 1.02 -2.81 -16.88
N PRO A 70 1.96 -3.37 -17.66
CA PRO A 70 3.32 -2.84 -17.73
C PRO A 70 3.35 -1.33 -18.03
N GLY A 71 4.00 -0.55 -17.16
CA GLY A 71 4.13 0.90 -17.32
C GLY A 71 2.90 1.72 -16.90
N TRP A 72 1.90 1.13 -16.23
CA TRP A 72 0.69 1.84 -15.78
C TRP A 72 1.01 3.11 -14.98
N GLN A 73 2.06 3.07 -14.14
CA GLN A 73 2.56 4.16 -13.29
C GLN A 73 2.99 5.41 -14.07
N GLY A 74 3.33 5.26 -15.35
CA GLY A 74 3.77 6.35 -16.22
C GLY A 74 2.62 7.04 -16.98
N THR A 75 1.38 6.57 -16.81
CA THR A 75 0.23 7.06 -17.57
C THR A 75 -0.89 7.53 -16.65
N LYS A 76 -1.50 8.68 -16.98
CA LYS A 76 -2.68 9.18 -16.24
C LYS A 76 -3.86 8.20 -16.27
N ALA A 77 -3.99 7.44 -17.36
CA ALA A 77 -5.04 6.43 -17.50
C ALA A 77 -4.79 5.25 -16.55
N GLY A 78 -3.58 4.69 -16.53
CA GLY A 78 -3.22 3.58 -15.63
C GLY A 78 -3.33 3.96 -14.17
N GLU A 79 -2.78 5.12 -13.77
CA GLU A 79 -2.91 5.66 -12.42
C GLU A 79 -4.39 5.78 -12.00
N ARG A 80 -5.25 6.30 -12.88
CA ARG A 80 -6.68 6.47 -12.59
C ARG A 80 -7.41 5.14 -12.45
N GLU A 81 -7.06 4.13 -13.25
CA GLU A 81 -7.67 2.79 -13.12
C GLU A 81 -7.29 2.13 -11.80
N VAL A 82 -6.02 2.19 -11.39
CA VAL A 82 -5.57 1.66 -10.10
C VAL A 82 -6.23 2.40 -8.93
N GLN A 83 -6.30 3.72 -8.97
CA GLN A 83 -6.98 4.52 -7.93
C GLN A 83 -8.47 4.16 -7.79
N LYS A 84 -9.20 3.99 -8.90
CA LYS A 84 -10.61 3.55 -8.87
C LYS A 84 -10.74 2.17 -8.25
N ALA A 85 -9.84 1.27 -8.61
CA ALA A 85 -9.85 -0.11 -8.16
C ALA A 85 -9.59 -0.18 -6.63
N LEU A 86 -8.59 0.57 -6.14
CA LEU A 86 -8.32 0.72 -4.72
C LEU A 86 -9.51 1.32 -3.96
N ARG A 87 -10.14 2.40 -4.47
CA ARG A 87 -11.34 2.97 -3.83
C ARG A 87 -12.47 1.96 -3.73
N LYS A 88 -12.69 1.15 -4.77
CA LYS A 88 -13.70 0.10 -4.78
C LYS A 88 -13.40 -1.00 -3.75
N ALA A 89 -12.12 -1.37 -3.59
CA ALA A 89 -11.68 -2.33 -2.58
C ALA A 89 -11.98 -1.81 -1.17
N LEU A 90 -11.53 -0.60 -0.84
CA LEU A 90 -11.77 0.04 0.46
C LEU A 90 -13.25 0.28 0.75
N PHE A 91 -14.06 0.50 -0.30
CA PHE A 91 -15.50 0.71 -0.15
C PHE A 91 -16.20 -0.50 0.47
N LYS A 92 -15.83 -1.73 0.07
CA LYS A 92 -16.40 -2.96 0.63
C LYS A 92 -16.29 -3.04 2.16
N TYR A 93 -15.25 -2.42 2.70
CA TYR A 93 -14.92 -2.41 4.13
C TYR A 93 -15.26 -1.09 4.82
N LYS A 94 -15.93 -0.17 4.13
CA LYS A 94 -16.27 1.18 4.61
C LYS A 94 -15.05 2.06 4.97
N LEU A 95 -13.89 1.76 4.39
CA LEU A 95 -12.63 2.48 4.60
C LEU A 95 -12.35 3.56 3.54
N HIS A 96 -13.15 3.61 2.47
CA HIS A 96 -12.98 4.52 1.33
C HIS A 96 -13.09 6.03 1.66
N ALA A 97 -13.60 6.39 2.83
CA ALA A 97 -13.71 7.78 3.28
C ALA A 97 -12.44 8.27 4.00
N ASP A 98 -11.51 7.36 4.33
CA ASP A 98 -10.23 7.68 4.93
C ASP A 98 -9.23 8.05 3.82
N GLU A 99 -9.05 9.36 3.62
CA GLU A 99 -8.14 9.89 2.61
C GLU A 99 -6.67 9.56 2.92
N GLU A 100 -6.27 9.55 4.19
CA GLU A 100 -4.90 9.25 4.58
C GLU A 100 -4.55 7.78 4.29
N LEU A 101 -5.46 6.86 4.65
CA LEU A 101 -5.34 5.45 4.30
C LEU A 101 -5.28 5.24 2.79
N PHE A 102 -6.14 5.92 2.03
CA PHE A 102 -6.16 5.82 0.58
C PHE A 102 -4.83 6.24 -0.03
N GLU A 103 -4.30 7.40 0.36
CA GLU A 103 -3.02 7.93 -0.16
C GLU A 103 -1.85 7.01 0.20
N LYS A 104 -1.80 6.51 1.45
CA LYS A 104 -0.77 5.54 1.87
C LYS A 104 -0.84 4.26 1.05
N ALA A 105 -2.01 3.62 0.98
CA ALA A 105 -2.20 2.38 0.23
C ALA A 105 -1.88 2.56 -1.26
N TYR A 106 -2.28 3.69 -1.86
CA TYR A 106 -1.96 3.99 -3.25
C TYR A 106 -0.46 4.19 -3.48
N SER A 107 0.23 4.89 -2.57
CA SER A 107 1.69 5.07 -2.63
C SER A 107 2.40 3.72 -2.61
N TYR A 108 1.99 2.80 -1.73
CA TYR A 108 2.55 1.45 -1.69
C TYR A 108 2.28 0.68 -2.98
N ILE A 109 1.06 0.72 -3.50
CA ILE A 109 0.73 0.07 -4.77
C ILE A 109 1.62 0.61 -5.90
N ARG A 110 1.75 1.93 -6.01
CA ARG A 110 2.60 2.57 -7.01
C ARG A 110 4.07 2.21 -6.87
N GLN A 111 4.53 1.89 -5.66
CA GLN A 111 5.93 1.59 -5.42
C GLN A 111 6.28 0.14 -5.76
N TYR A 112 5.37 -0.80 -5.47
CA TYR A 112 5.67 -2.23 -5.48
C TYR A 112 4.94 -3.05 -6.57
N TYR A 113 4.00 -2.45 -7.32
CA TYR A 113 3.23 -3.15 -8.38
C TYR A 113 3.35 -2.51 -9.75
#